data_AF-A0A8S1Q5Y4-F1
#
_entry.id   AF-A0A8S1Q5Y4-F1
#
_cell.length_a   1.000
_cell.length_b   1.000
_cell.length_c   1.000
_cell.angle_alpha   90.00
_cell.angle_beta   90.00
_cell.angle_gamma   90.00
#
_symmetry.space_group_name_H-M   'P 1'
#
loop_
_entity.id
_entity.type
_entity.pdbx_description
1 polymer ?
#
loop_
_entity_poly.entity_id
_entity_poly.type
_entity_poly.pdbx_seq_one_letter_code
_entity_poly.pdbx_strand_id
1 'polypeptide(L)'
;MQETPTPEITDEQIQQFQNKHYFEHQIKGDTLQGLAIKYNLTPEAIRKFNNLTTNEIYYLKSIIIPNQSSYDSQEKVIDQCSFQKIFMLEYMLNTILDSKDRCEKVAKYYLEISDWDLNKAIQEYKEDQSFDK
;
A
#
# COMPACT_ATOMS: atom_id res chain seq x y z
N MET A 1 34.89 -36.85 28.94
CA MET A 1 34.11 -36.38 27.78
C MET A 1 32.97 -35.55 28.36
N GLN A 2 33.03 -34.22 28.27
CA GLN A 2 31.98 -33.34 28.78
C GLN A 2 30.97 -33.17 27.67
N GLU A 3 29.73 -33.62 27.87
CA GLU A 3 28.62 -33.32 26.97
C GLU A 3 28.30 -31.82 27.13
N THR A 4 28.41 -31.07 26.04
CA THR A 4 27.99 -29.66 26.02
C THR A 4 26.48 -29.61 26.19
N PRO A 5 25.93 -28.78 27.10
CA PRO A 5 24.48 -28.65 27.22
C PRO A 5 23.96 -27.99 25.92
N THR A 6 23.25 -28.78 25.12
CA THR A 6 22.46 -28.27 24.00
C THR A 6 21.41 -27.31 24.58
N PRO A 7 21.30 -26.06 24.10
CA PRO A 7 20.25 -25.17 24.57
C PRO A 7 18.91 -25.73 24.13
N GLU A 8 18.16 -26.26 25.08
CA GLU A 8 16.81 -26.78 24.87
C GLU A 8 15.87 -25.57 24.71
N ILE A 9 15.51 -25.28 23.45
CA ILE A 9 14.58 -24.19 23.12
C ILE A 9 13.20 -24.61 23.65
N THR A 10 12.71 -23.88 24.64
CA THR A 10 11.41 -24.12 25.28
C THR A 10 10.26 -23.63 24.40
N ASP A 11 9.09 -24.26 24.49
CA ASP A 11 7.90 -23.87 23.71
C ASP A 11 7.49 -22.40 23.92
N GLU A 12 7.79 -21.83 25.10
CA GLU A 12 7.64 -20.40 25.40
C GLU A 12 8.58 -19.52 24.56
N GLN A 13 9.80 -19.97 24.29
CA GLN A 13 10.74 -19.30 23.40
C GLN A 13 10.31 -19.39 21.93
N ILE A 14 9.68 -20.51 21.52
CA ILE A 14 9.06 -20.65 20.20
C ILE A 14 7.88 -19.68 20.06
N GLN A 15 7.05 -19.54 21.11
CA GLN A 15 5.89 -18.65 21.10
C GLN A 15 6.28 -17.17 21.14
N GLN A 16 7.37 -16.83 21.82
CA GLN A 16 7.97 -15.49 21.78
C GLN A 16 8.62 -15.19 20.42
N PHE A 17 9.17 -16.19 19.72
CA PHE A 17 9.63 -16.07 18.34
C PHE A 17 8.48 -15.88 17.35
N GLN A 18 7.34 -16.53 17.59
CA GLN A 18 6.11 -16.38 16.80
C GLN A 18 5.44 -15.00 16.99
N ASN A 19 5.70 -14.30 18.10
CA ASN A 19 5.24 -12.93 18.36
C ASN A 19 6.14 -11.84 17.75
N LYS A 20 7.22 -12.19 17.03
CA LYS A 20 7.94 -11.20 16.23
C LYS A 20 7.20 -11.00 14.90
N HIS A 21 6.59 -9.83 14.74
CA HIS A 21 6.01 -9.35 13.48
C HIS A 21 7.05 -9.10 12.37
N TYR A 22 8.29 -9.54 12.56
CA TYR A 22 9.41 -9.31 11.67
C TYR A 22 10.51 -10.38 11.88
N PHE A 23 11.34 -10.62 10.88
CA PHE A 23 12.52 -11.47 10.98
C PHE A 23 13.74 -10.77 10.40
N GLU A 24 14.94 -11.24 10.74
CA GLU A 24 16.19 -10.70 10.23
C GLU A 24 16.64 -11.46 8.98
N HIS A 25 16.93 -10.76 7.88
CA HIS A 25 17.49 -11.30 6.64
C HIS A 25 18.94 -10.87 6.50
N GLN A 26 19.84 -11.82 6.23
CA GLN A 26 21.25 -11.54 6.00
C GLN A 26 21.49 -11.15 4.53
N ILE A 27 22.05 -9.97 4.28
CA ILE A 27 22.28 -9.45 2.93
C ILE A 27 23.54 -10.10 2.34
N LYS A 28 23.39 -10.76 1.19
CA LYS A 28 24.50 -11.44 0.48
C LYS A 28 24.59 -10.99 -0.98
N GLY A 29 24.72 -9.67 -1.18
CA GLY A 29 24.63 -9.04 -2.50
C GLY A 29 23.19 -8.79 -2.95
N ASP A 30 22.24 -8.84 -2.02
CA ASP A 30 20.84 -8.52 -2.28
C ASP A 30 20.65 -7.01 -2.48
N THR A 31 19.64 -6.65 -3.27
CA THR A 31 19.17 -5.26 -3.41
C THR A 31 17.86 -5.10 -2.65
N LEU A 32 17.55 -3.87 -2.22
CA LEU A 32 16.29 -3.58 -1.52
C LEU A 32 15.09 -3.97 -2.39
N GLN A 33 15.17 -3.73 -3.70
CA GLN A 33 14.15 -4.14 -4.66
C GLN A 33 14.02 -5.66 -4.76
N GLY A 34 15.15 -6.40 -4.78
CA GLY A 34 15.13 -7.85 -4.80
C GLY A 34 14.50 -8.45 -3.55
N LEU A 35 14.78 -7.88 -2.38
CA LEU A 35 14.15 -8.28 -1.12
C LEU A 35 12.65 -7.96 -1.09
N ALA A 36 12.27 -6.76 -1.55
CA ALA A 36 10.87 -6.36 -1.67
C ALA A 36 10.06 -7.37 -2.50
N ILE A 37 10.57 -7.74 -3.68
CA ILE A 37 9.92 -8.75 -4.54
C ILE A 37 9.87 -10.11 -3.85
N LYS A 38 11.00 -10.55 -3.26
CA LYS A 38 11.12 -11.87 -2.61
C LYS A 38 10.13 -12.04 -1.45
N TYR A 39 9.88 -10.98 -0.69
CA TYR A 39 9.02 -11.00 0.48
C TYR A 39 7.63 -10.42 0.24
N ASN A 40 7.31 -10.10 -1.03
CA ASN A 40 6.06 -9.46 -1.43
C ASN A 40 5.72 -8.21 -0.57
N LEU A 41 6.73 -7.36 -0.38
CA LEU A 41 6.66 -6.08 0.28
C LEU A 41 7.03 -4.97 -0.71
N THR A 42 6.79 -3.71 -0.36
CA THR A 42 7.37 -2.59 -1.12
C THR A 42 8.77 -2.27 -0.59
N PRO A 43 9.67 -1.71 -1.42
CA PRO A 43 10.95 -1.19 -0.95
C PRO A 43 10.78 -0.13 0.14
N GLU A 44 9.70 0.65 0.06
CA GLU A 44 9.35 1.66 1.05
C GLU A 44 8.99 1.05 2.41
N ALA A 45 8.25 -0.06 2.43
CA ALA A 45 7.96 -0.86 3.62
C ALA A 45 9.22 -1.18 4.40
N ILE A 46 10.15 -1.81 3.69
CA ILE A 46 11.40 -2.32 4.25
C ILE A 46 12.24 -1.12 4.71
N ARG A 47 12.27 -0.03 3.94
CA ARG A 47 12.97 1.21 4.33
C ARG A 47 12.41 1.81 5.62
N LYS A 48 11.10 2.03 5.67
CA LYS A 48 10.40 2.61 6.83
C LYS A 48 10.65 1.76 8.08
N PHE A 49 10.54 0.44 7.95
CA PHE A 49 10.76 -0.47 9.07
C PHE A 49 12.20 -0.42 9.62
N ASN A 50 13.19 -0.17 8.75
CA ASN A 50 14.60 -0.10 9.12
C ASN A 50 15.12 1.34 9.27
N ASN A 51 14.25 2.36 9.24
CA ASN A 51 14.62 3.78 9.25
C ASN A 51 15.65 4.19 8.18
N LEU A 52 15.60 3.53 7.02
CA LEU A 52 16.51 3.77 5.91
C LEU A 52 16.00 4.91 5.02
N THR A 53 16.88 5.86 4.74
CA THR A 53 16.59 7.01 3.87
C THR A 53 16.85 6.73 2.40
N THR A 54 17.78 5.80 2.10
CA THR A 54 18.15 5.40 0.74
C THR A 54 17.81 3.93 0.48
N ASN A 55 17.79 3.57 -0.81
CA ASN A 55 17.57 2.17 -1.23
C ASN A 55 18.86 1.34 -1.20
N GLU A 56 19.97 1.94 -0.81
CA GLU A 56 21.28 1.31 -0.75
C GLU A 56 21.37 0.50 0.54
N ILE A 57 21.41 -0.82 0.40
CA ILE A 57 21.52 -1.74 1.55
C ILE A 57 22.78 -2.61 1.47
N TYR A 58 23.59 -2.46 0.42
CA TYR A 58 24.78 -3.30 0.18
C TYR A 58 25.85 -3.17 1.28
N TYR A 59 25.85 -2.08 2.05
CA TYR A 59 26.75 -1.88 3.18
C TYR A 59 26.26 -2.53 4.47
N LEU A 60 24.99 -2.95 4.52
CA LEU A 60 24.40 -3.61 5.69
C LEU A 60 24.71 -5.11 5.66
N LYS A 61 25.00 -5.68 6.83
CA LYS A 61 25.17 -7.14 6.98
C LYS A 61 23.82 -7.86 7.07
N SER A 62 22.83 -7.20 7.65
CA SER A 62 21.48 -7.71 7.84
C SER A 62 20.46 -6.59 7.79
N ILE A 63 19.20 -6.97 7.52
CA ILE A 63 18.06 -6.08 7.42
C ILE A 63 16.83 -6.77 8.01
N ILE A 64 15.96 -5.99 8.63
CA ILE A 64 14.74 -6.52 9.23
C ILE A 64 13.63 -6.52 8.18
N ILE A 65 12.95 -7.65 8.02
CA ILE A 65 11.84 -7.83 7.10
C ILE A 65 10.55 -8.00 7.91
N PRO A 66 9.57 -7.09 7.77
CA PRO A 66 8.27 -7.26 8.43
C PRO A 66 7.48 -8.42 7.81
N ASN A 67 6.66 -9.09 8.62
CA ASN A 67 5.75 -10.12 8.13
C ASN A 67 4.62 -9.48 7.34
N GLN A 68 4.33 -10.05 6.17
CA GLN A 68 3.34 -9.53 5.22
C GLN A 68 1.95 -9.35 5.86
N SER A 69 1.53 -10.27 6.73
CA SER A 69 0.25 -10.19 7.46
C SER A 69 0.13 -8.95 8.35
N SER A 70 1.25 -8.39 8.81
CA SER A 70 1.30 -7.17 9.62
C SER A 70 1.41 -5.90 8.78
N TYR A 71 1.95 -6.02 7.56
CA TYR A 71 2.21 -4.90 6.65
C TYR A 71 1.06 -4.61 5.68
N ASP A 72 0.31 -5.63 5.26
CA ASP A 72 -0.89 -5.50 4.43
C ASP A 72 -2.00 -4.68 5.13
N SER A 73 -1.95 -4.61 6.47
CA SER A 73 -2.83 -3.76 7.28
C SER A 73 -2.40 -2.28 7.34
N GLN A 74 -1.25 -1.92 6.76
CA GLN A 74 -0.63 -0.59 6.90
C GLN A 74 -0.24 0.07 5.55
N GLU A 75 -0.38 -0.60 4.41
CA GLU A 75 -0.05 -0.04 3.08
C GLU A 75 -1.22 0.01 2.08
N LYS A 76 -2.44 0.10 2.61
CA LYS A 76 -3.48 0.95 2.01
C LYS A 76 -3.72 2.11 2.95
N VAL A 77 -2.74 3.02 3.10
CA VAL A 77 -3.09 4.39 3.51
C VAL A 77 -3.72 5.06 2.29
N ILE A 78 -4.92 4.58 1.96
CA ILE A 78 -5.86 5.36 1.18
C ILE A 78 -6.30 6.43 2.17
N ASP A 79 -5.72 7.62 2.02
CA ASP A 79 -6.14 8.80 2.78
C ASP A 79 -7.68 8.91 2.74
N GLN A 80 -8.32 9.37 3.82
CA GLN A 80 -9.79 9.44 3.87
C GLN A 80 -10.36 10.33 2.75
N CYS A 81 -9.60 11.36 2.30
CA CYS A 81 -9.90 12.13 1.10
C CYS A 81 -9.73 11.28 -0.16
N SER A 82 -8.73 10.42 -0.25
CA SER A 82 -8.54 9.49 -1.38
C SER A 82 -9.67 8.45 -1.50
N PHE A 83 -10.21 7.94 -0.38
CA PHE A 83 -11.38 7.05 -0.41
C PHE A 83 -12.63 7.78 -0.90
N GLN A 84 -12.86 9.01 -0.41
CA GLN A 84 -13.97 9.85 -0.89
C GLN A 84 -13.85 10.11 -2.40
N LYS A 85 -12.63 10.39 -2.89
CA LYS A 85 -12.35 10.59 -4.31
C LYS A 85 -12.61 9.34 -5.16
N ILE A 86 -12.20 8.17 -4.67
CA ILE A 86 -12.47 6.88 -5.35
C ILE A 86 -13.98 6.63 -5.41
N PHE A 87 -14.69 6.81 -4.29
CA PHE A 87 -16.14 6.65 -4.23
C PHE A 87 -16.88 7.63 -5.16
N MET A 88 -16.43 8.89 -5.22
CA MET A 88 -16.99 9.91 -6.11
C MET A 88 -16.80 9.55 -7.59
N LEU A 89 -15.60 9.09 -7.96
CA LEU A 89 -15.29 8.66 -9.31
C LEU A 89 -16.13 7.44 -9.72
N GLU A 90 -16.26 6.46 -8.81
CA GLU A 90 -17.08 5.27 -9.04
C GLU A 90 -18.58 5.61 -9.15
N TYR A 91 -19.08 6.52 -8.31
CA TYR A 91 -20.47 6.98 -8.36
C TYR A 91 -20.79 7.68 -9.69
N MET A 92 -19.90 8.57 -10.14
CA MET A 92 -20.04 9.27 -11.43
C MET A 92 -20.10 8.27 -12.59
N LEU A 93 -19.19 7.29 -12.63
CA LEU A 93 -19.12 6.29 -13.71
C LEU A 93 -20.32 5.35 -13.78
N ASN A 94 -20.83 4.92 -12.61
CA ASN A 94 -21.85 3.89 -12.56
C ASN A 94 -23.29 4.43 -12.54
N THR A 95 -23.47 5.68 -12.07
CA THR A 95 -24.81 6.23 -11.77
C THR A 95 -25.17 7.45 -12.60
N ILE A 96 -24.19 8.27 -13.02
CA ILE A 96 -24.45 9.60 -13.58
C ILE A 96 -24.12 9.68 -15.08
N LEU A 97 -22.97 9.14 -15.49
CA LEU A 97 -22.50 9.23 -16.87
C LEU A 97 -23.30 8.34 -17.83
N ASP A 98 -23.71 8.91 -18.95
CA ASP A 98 -24.39 8.20 -20.03
C ASP A 98 -23.46 7.21 -20.73
N SER A 99 -24.04 6.21 -21.42
CA SER A 99 -23.27 5.13 -22.05
C SER A 99 -22.24 5.61 -23.08
N LYS A 100 -22.42 6.81 -23.64
CA LYS A 100 -21.48 7.44 -24.58
C LYS A 100 -20.28 8.08 -23.88
N ASP A 101 -20.46 8.56 -22.65
CA ASP A 101 -19.48 9.35 -21.90
C ASP A 101 -18.94 8.62 -20.67
N ARG A 102 -19.34 7.36 -20.45
CA ARG A 102 -18.86 6.49 -19.36
C ARG A 102 -17.39 6.13 -19.53
N CYS A 103 -16.52 7.09 -19.23
CA CYS A 103 -15.08 6.94 -19.22
C CYS A 103 -14.51 7.62 -17.98
N GLU A 104 -13.50 7.00 -17.38
CA GLU A 104 -12.79 7.50 -16.19
C GLU A 104 -12.31 8.94 -16.36
N LYS A 105 -11.86 9.30 -17.57
CA LYS A 105 -11.37 10.65 -17.89
C LYS A 105 -12.47 11.70 -17.77
N VAL A 106 -13.69 11.38 -18.19
CA VAL A 106 -14.83 12.31 -18.14
C VAL A 106 -15.27 12.49 -16.69
N ALA A 107 -15.44 11.41 -15.94
CA ALA A 107 -15.75 11.46 -14.50
C ALA A 107 -14.72 12.29 -13.73
N LYS A 108 -13.44 12.05 -13.98
CA LYS A 108 -12.34 12.74 -13.33
C LYS A 108 -12.29 14.22 -13.68
N TYR A 109 -12.53 14.59 -14.95
CA TYR A 109 -12.58 15.98 -15.38
C TYR A 109 -13.61 16.78 -14.57
N TYR A 110 -14.86 16.33 -14.49
CA TYR A 110 -15.91 17.01 -13.75
C TYR A 110 -15.63 17.06 -12.24
N LEU A 111 -15.06 15.99 -11.67
CA LEU A 111 -14.66 15.98 -10.27
C LEU A 111 -13.48 16.92 -9.99
N GLU A 112 -12.52 17.07 -10.90
CA GLU A 112 -11.37 17.96 -10.73
C GLU A 112 -11.75 19.44 -10.81
N ILE A 113 -12.59 19.83 -11.76
CA ILE A 113 -13.05 21.23 -11.90
C ILE A 113 -14.00 21.65 -10.77
N SER A 114 -14.69 20.68 -10.16
CA SER A 114 -15.59 20.90 -9.03
C SER A 114 -14.92 20.81 -7.66
N ASP A 115 -13.58 20.85 -7.57
CA ASP A 115 -12.84 20.68 -6.32
C ASP A 115 -13.19 19.39 -5.55
N TRP A 116 -13.53 18.34 -6.31
CA TRP A 116 -14.04 17.05 -5.81
C TRP A 116 -15.33 17.18 -4.99
N ASP A 117 -16.19 18.16 -5.29
CA ASP A 117 -17.58 18.18 -4.81
C ASP A 117 -18.49 17.40 -5.78
N LEU A 118 -19.10 16.31 -5.29
CA LEU A 118 -19.90 15.41 -6.10
C LEU A 118 -21.20 16.05 -6.60
N ASN A 119 -21.88 16.83 -5.76
CA ASN A 119 -23.15 17.44 -6.15
C ASN A 119 -22.93 18.50 -7.21
N LYS A 120 -21.84 19.28 -7.06
CA LYS A 120 -21.43 20.27 -8.04
C LYS A 120 -21.03 19.62 -9.37
N ALA A 121 -20.22 18.57 -9.35
CA ALA A 121 -19.82 17.83 -10.55
C ALA A 121 -21.01 17.23 -11.30
N ILE A 122 -22.00 16.69 -10.57
CA ILE A 122 -23.24 16.17 -11.16
C ILE A 122 -24.06 17.29 -11.82
N GLN A 123 -24.13 18.45 -11.17
CA GLN A 123 -24.86 19.59 -11.69
C GLN A 123 -24.21 20.12 -12.96
N GLU A 124 -22.89 20.30 -12.97
CA GLU A 124 -22.12 20.75 -14.13
C GLU A 124 -22.27 19.78 -15.32
N TYR A 125 -22.15 18.46 -15.09
CA TYR A 125 -22.38 17.47 -16.15
C TYR A 125 -23.81 17.52 -16.72
N LYS A 126 -24.82 17.67 -15.85
CA LYS A 126 -26.22 17.74 -16.29
C LYS A 126 -26.52 19.02 -17.06
N GLU A 127 -25.89 20.13 -16.70
CA GLU A 127 -26.01 21.40 -17.39
C GLU A 127 -25.40 21.32 -18.80
N ASP A 128 -24.21 20.75 -18.93
CA ASP A 128 -23.55 20.52 -20.22
C ASP A 128 -24.40 19.60 -21.12
N GLN A 129 -24.91 18.49 -20.59
CA GLN A 129 -25.81 17.59 -21.33
C GLN A 129 -27.16 18.23 -21.70
N SER A 130 -27.59 19.26 -20.96
CA SER A 130 -28.81 20.02 -21.27
C SER A 130 -28.59 21.07 -22.36
N PHE A 131 -27.35 21.46 -22.63
CA PHE A 131 -27.02 22.39 -23.72
C PHE A 131 -26.97 21.69 -25.09
N ASP A 132 -26.71 20.37 -25.09
CA ASP A 132 -26.65 19.53 -26.30
C ASP A 132 -28.00 18.95 -26.76
N LYS A 133 -29.11 19.19 -26.02
CA LYS A 133 -30.48 18.79 -26.39
C LYS A 133 -31.26 19.92 -27.06
#